data_AF-A0A2P6MJI9-F1
#
_entry.id   AF-A0A2P6MJI9-F1
#
_cell.length_a   1.000
_cell.length_b   1.000
_cell.length_c   1.000
_cell.angle_alpha   90.00
_cell.angle_beta   90.00
_cell.angle_gamma   90.00
#
_symmetry.space_group_name_H-M   'P 1'
#
loop_
_entity.id
_entity.type
_entity.pdbx_description
1 polymer ?
#
loop_
_entity_poly.entity_id
_entity_poly.type
_entity_poly.pdbx_seq_one_letter_code
_entity_poly.pdbx_strand_id
1 'polypeptide(L)'
;MSQFTAEKKVTREEFMELAQSGMRELFDAGPYKVVDGTKGSELHHFVYNTQTHDCYLIDLRTSYELLAMFYAGGDKEGVENALNNIATSAE
;
A
#
# COMPACT_ATOMS: atom_id res chain seq x y z
N MET A 1 -19.51 -1.95 -0.38
CA MET A 1 -18.26 -1.18 -0.25
C MET A 1 -17.11 -2.16 -0.40
N SER A 2 -16.09 -1.85 -1.21
CA SER A 2 -14.88 -2.68 -1.30
C SER A 2 -14.23 -2.76 0.09
N GLN A 3 -13.75 -3.93 0.49
CA GLN A 3 -13.05 -4.09 1.76
C GLN A 3 -11.58 -3.75 1.52
N PHE A 4 -11.07 -2.69 2.16
CA PHE A 4 -9.65 -2.35 2.11
C PHE A 4 -8.86 -3.31 2.99
N THR A 5 -8.27 -4.33 2.38
CA THR A 5 -7.55 -5.40 3.07
C THR A 5 -6.20 -5.66 2.41
N ALA A 6 -5.23 -6.07 3.21
CA ALA A 6 -3.97 -6.62 2.72
C ALA A 6 -4.18 -8.07 2.24
N GLU A 7 -3.44 -8.46 1.20
CA GLU A 7 -3.28 -9.88 0.86
C GLU A 7 -2.44 -10.59 1.92
N LYS A 8 -1.39 -9.91 2.39
CA LYS A 8 -0.55 -10.30 3.54
C LYS A 8 0.35 -9.15 4.00
N LYS A 9 0.81 -9.23 5.24
CA LYS A 9 2.01 -8.51 5.70
C LYS A 9 3.25 -9.22 5.13
N VAL A 10 4.16 -8.47 4.53
CA VAL A 10 5.39 -9.00 3.94
C VAL A 10 6.60 -8.65 4.79
N THR A 11 7.59 -9.54 4.81
CA THR A 11 8.87 -9.22 5.44
C THR A 11 9.65 -8.20 4.61
N ARG A 12 10.68 -7.61 5.20
CA ARG A 12 11.60 -6.71 4.48
C ARG A 12 12.25 -7.42 3.29
N GLU A 13 12.67 -8.68 3.47
CA GLU A 13 13.30 -9.48 2.43
C GLU A 13 12.31 -9.76 1.29
N GLU A 14 11.07 -10.13 1.61
CA GLU A 14 10.01 -10.30 0.61
C GLU A 14 9.71 -8.99 -0.14
N PHE A 15 9.62 -7.86 0.56
CA PHE A 15 9.41 -6.56 -0.07
C PHE A 15 10.53 -6.22 -1.07
N MET A 16 11.79 -6.38 -0.67
CA MET A 16 12.94 -6.10 -1.52
C MET A 16 13.02 -7.03 -2.73
N GLU A 17 12.61 -8.29 -2.57
CA GLU A 17 12.52 -9.28 -3.64
C GLU A 17 11.44 -8.90 -4.66
N LEU A 18 10.27 -8.45 -4.19
CA LEU A 18 9.15 -8.06 -5.06
C LEU A 18 9.34 -6.69 -5.72
N ALA A 19 10.16 -5.81 -5.13
CA ALA A 19 10.48 -4.48 -5.67
C ALA A 19 11.92 -4.42 -6.25
N GLN A 20 12.44 -5.54 -6.75
CA GLN A 20 13.84 -5.69 -7.17
C GLN A 20 14.31 -4.63 -8.17
N SER A 21 13.44 -4.22 -9.10
CA SER A 21 13.76 -3.22 -10.13
C SER A 21 13.52 -1.78 -9.68
N GLY A 22 13.30 -1.59 -8.37
CA GLY A 22 13.02 -0.31 -7.75
C GLY A 22 11.57 -0.17 -7.32
N MET A 23 11.36 0.87 -6.51
CA MET A 23 10.05 1.27 -6.00
C MET A 23 9.72 2.68 -6.50
N ARG A 24 8.44 2.93 -6.74
CA ARG A 24 7.91 4.26 -6.99
C ARG A 24 6.86 4.57 -5.95
N GLU A 25 6.99 5.76 -5.35
CA GLU A 25 5.97 6.30 -4.47
C GLU A 25 4.77 6.76 -5.31
N LEU A 26 3.59 6.24 -4.96
CA LEU A 26 2.33 6.63 -5.57
C LEU A 26 1.75 7.84 -4.82
N PHE A 27 1.72 7.79 -3.49
CA PHE A 27 1.43 8.94 -2.63
C PHE A 27 1.89 8.72 -1.18
N ASP A 28 1.99 9.82 -0.44
CA ASP A 28 2.28 9.87 1.00
C ASP A 28 1.05 10.42 1.74
N ALA A 29 0.62 9.70 2.77
CA ALA A 29 -0.53 10.02 3.61
C ALA A 29 -0.17 9.97 5.10
N GLY A 30 0.93 10.62 5.50
CA GLY A 30 1.32 10.75 6.90
C GLY A 30 2.12 9.55 7.38
N PRO A 31 1.60 8.69 8.28
CA PRO A 31 2.33 7.49 8.71
C PRO A 31 2.44 6.45 7.60
N TYR A 32 1.68 6.56 6.51
CA TYR A 32 1.64 5.59 5.43
C TYR A 32 2.16 6.15 4.11
N LYS A 33 2.80 5.28 3.35
CA LYS A 33 3.10 5.47 1.93
C LYS A 33 2.44 4.37 1.13
N VAL A 34 1.85 4.72 -0.01
CA VAL A 34 1.45 3.73 -1.01
C VAL A 34 2.50 3.75 -2.10
N VAL A 35 3.04 2.57 -2.39
CA VAL A 35 4.15 2.40 -3.32
C VAL A 35 3.85 1.25 -4.27
N ASP A 36 4.43 1.29 -5.46
CA ASP A 36 4.52 0.13 -6.32
C ASP A 36 5.98 -0.24 -6.59
N GLY A 37 6.22 -1.51 -6.87
CA GLY A 37 7.53 -2.08 -7.10
C GLY A 37 7.46 -3.17 -8.17
N THR A 38 8.56 -3.36 -8.89
CA THR A 38 8.59 -4.32 -10.01
C THR A 38 9.59 -5.44 -9.79
N LYS A 39 9.15 -6.66 -10.16
CA LYS A 39 9.99 -7.85 -10.26
C LYS A 39 9.84 -8.44 -11.67
N GLY A 40 10.86 -8.27 -12.49
CA GLY A 40 10.76 -8.61 -13.91
C GLY A 40 9.66 -7.78 -14.59
N SER A 41 8.62 -8.45 -15.10
CA SER A 41 7.45 -7.80 -15.71
C SER A 41 6.25 -7.64 -14.76
N GLU A 42 6.36 -8.11 -13.53
CA GLU A 42 5.27 -8.05 -12.53
C GLU A 42 5.35 -6.75 -11.74
N LEU A 43 4.19 -6.12 -11.53
CA LEU A 43 4.02 -4.92 -10.71
C LEU A 43 3.27 -5.30 -9.43
N HIS A 44 3.89 -5.03 -8.29
CA HIS A 44 3.35 -5.29 -6.96
C HIS A 44 3.05 -3.97 -6.26
N HIS A 45 1.99 -3.93 -5.46
CA HIS A 45 1.52 -2.73 -4.80
C HIS A 45 1.55 -2.94 -3.30
N PHE A 46 1.97 -1.90 -2.58
CA PHE A 46 2.19 -2.00 -1.15
C PHE A 46 1.66 -0.78 -0.42
N VAL A 47 1.17 -1.03 0.80
CA VAL A 47 1.06 -0.01 1.85
C VAL A 47 2.24 -0.18 2.79
N TYR A 48 2.99 0.89 3.01
CA TYR A 48 4.14 0.92 3.90
C TYR A 48 3.87 1.83 5.08
N ASN A 49 3.87 1.29 6.29
CA ASN A 49 3.80 2.06 7.52
C ASN A 49 5.20 2.55 7.91
N THR A 50 5.43 3.85 7.78
CA THR A 50 6.70 4.51 8.07
C THR A 50 7.06 4.56 9.55
N GLN A 51 6.09 4.37 10.46
CA GLN A 51 6.32 4.38 11.92
C GLN A 51 6.82 3.02 12.42
N THR A 52 6.25 1.93 11.91
CA THR A 52 6.60 0.56 12.32
C THR A 52 7.55 -0.14 11.35
N HIS A 53 7.75 0.46 10.16
CA HIS A 53 8.44 -0.16 9.02
C HIS A 53 7.75 -1.42 8.47
N ASP A 54 6.46 -1.61 8.80
CA ASP A 54 5.68 -2.71 8.29
C ASP A 54 5.23 -2.47 6.84
N CYS A 55 5.18 -3.53 6.06
CA CYS A 55 4.78 -3.49 4.67
C CYS A 55 3.68 -4.51 4.39
N TYR A 56 2.66 -4.09 3.66
CA TYR A 56 1.46 -4.87 3.36
C TYR A 56 1.28 -4.95 1.86
N LEU A 57 1.27 -6.17 1.32
CA LEU A 57 0.96 -6.41 -0.08
C LEU A 57 -0.53 -6.22 -0.30
N ILE A 58 -0.90 -5.45 -1.32
CA ILE A 58 -2.29 -5.18 -1.70
C ILE A 58 -2.49 -5.48 -3.18
N ASP A 59 -3.73 -5.79 -3.55
CA ASP A 59 -4.07 -5.99 -4.96
C ASP A 59 -4.12 -4.66 -5.73
N LEU A 60 -4.08 -4.78 -7.06
CA LEU A 60 -4.12 -3.64 -7.99
C LEU A 60 -5.35 -2.76 -7.77
N ARG A 61 -6.50 -3.39 -7.51
CA ARG A 61 -7.78 -2.69 -7.33
C ARG A 61 -7.72 -1.79 -6.11
N THR A 62 -7.26 -2.31 -4.99
CA THR A 62 -7.08 -1.60 -3.72
C THR A 62 -6.14 -0.42 -3.91
N SER A 63 -5.03 -0.60 -4.62
CA SER A 63 -4.08 0.48 -4.92
C SER A 63 -4.74 1.61 -5.73
N TYR A 64 -5.52 1.27 -6.76
CA TYR A 64 -6.23 2.27 -7.55
C TYR A 64 -7.37 2.97 -6.80
N GLU A 65 -8.12 2.24 -5.98
CA GLU A 65 -9.18 2.83 -5.15
C GLU A 65 -8.57 3.83 -4.15
N LEU A 66 -7.44 3.49 -3.51
CA LEU A 66 -6.68 4.38 -2.63
C LEU A 66 -6.16 5.63 -3.37
N LEU A 67 -5.57 5.44 -4.56
CA LEU A 67 -5.11 6.55 -5.41
C LEU A 67 -6.26 7.49 -5.78
N ALA A 68 -7.39 6.93 -6.20
CA ALA A 68 -8.57 7.69 -6.55
C ALA A 68 -9.10 8.46 -5.33
N MET A 69 -9.21 7.81 -4.16
CA MET A 69 -9.63 8.48 -2.93
C MET A 69 -8.69 9.63 -2.53
N PHE A 70 -7.38 9.42 -2.63
CA PHE A 70 -6.37 10.41 -2.28
C PHE A 70 -6.42 11.64 -3.19
N TYR A 71 -6.51 11.44 -4.51
CA TYR A 71 -6.44 12.54 -5.49
C TYR A 71 -7.80 13.15 -5.87
N ALA A 72 -8.92 12.44 -5.74
CA ALA A 72 -10.21 12.89 -6.29
C ALA A 72 -11.04 13.82 -5.38
N GLY A 73 -10.62 14.14 -4.15
CA GLY A 73 -11.45 15.05 -3.34
C GLY A 73 -11.03 15.42 -1.91
N GLY A 74 -9.94 14.87 -1.36
CA GLY A 74 -9.39 15.38 -0.10
C GLY A 74 -10.04 14.85 1.19
N ASP A 75 -10.76 13.72 1.14
CA ASP A 75 -11.15 12.99 2.36
C ASP A 75 -9.93 12.26 2.94
N LYS A 76 -9.05 13.04 3.59
CA LYS A 76 -7.84 12.53 4.22
C LYS A 76 -8.16 11.51 5.30
N GLU A 77 -9.25 11.72 6.04
CA GLU A 77 -9.70 10.81 7.10
C GLU A 77 -10.16 9.48 6.51
N GLY A 78 -10.92 9.50 5.41
CA GLY A 78 -11.31 8.30 4.68
C GLY A 78 -10.12 7.49 4.14
N VAL A 79 -9.11 8.17 3.59
CA VAL A 79 -7.87 7.52 3.13
C VAL A 79 -7.10 6.92 4.30
N GLU A 80 -6.94 7.67 5.40
CA GLU A 80 -6.25 7.19 6.59
C GLU A 80 -6.96 5.98 7.22
N ASN A 81 -8.29 6.01 7.30
CA ASN A 81 -9.10 4.87 7.74
C ASN A 81 -8.92 3.65 6.83
N ALA A 82 -8.90 3.83 5.52
CA ALA A 82 -8.65 2.74 4.57
C ALA A 82 -7.26 2.12 4.76
N LEU A 83 -6.22 2.95 4.98
CA LEU A 83 -4.85 2.50 5.22
C LEU A 83 -4.71 1.76 6.56
N ASN A 84 -5.35 2.24 7.62
CA ASN A 84 -5.41 1.55 8.91
C ASN A 84 -6.14 0.19 8.82
N ASN A 85 -7.22 0.12 8.03
CA ASN A 85 -7.93 -1.15 7.79
C ASN A 85 -7.03 -2.17 7.09
N ILE A 86 -6.23 -1.74 6.10
CA ILE A 86 -5.25 -2.62 5.44
C ILE A 86 -4.23 -3.14 6.46
N ALA A 87 -3.65 -2.24 7.27
CA ALA A 87 -2.62 -2.61 8.24
C ALA A 87 -3.12 -3.62 9.29
N THR A 88 -4.35 -3.47 9.76
CA THR A 88 -4.97 -4.35 10.77
C THR A 88 -5.56 -5.63 10.20
N SER A 89 -5.88 -5.68 8.90
CA SER A 89 -6.45 -6.88 8.26
C SER A 89 -5.49 -8.07 8.13
N ALA A 90 -4.19 -7.84 8.31
CA ALA A 90 -3.14 -8.85 8.22
C ALA A 90 -2.40 -9.08 9.55
N GLU A 91 -2.99 -8.65 10.68
CA GLU A 91 -2.53 -8.97 12.04
C GLU A 91 -3.04 -10.32 12.55
#